data_AF-A0A7S1D489-F1
#
_entry.id   AF-A0A7S1D489-F1
#
_cell.length_a   1.000
_cell.length_b   1.000
_cell.length_c   1.000
_cell.angle_alpha   90.00
_cell.angle_beta   90.00
_cell.angle_gamma   90.00
#
_symmetry.space_group_name_H-M   'P 1'
#
loop_
_entity.id
_entity.type
_entity.pdbx_description
1 polymer ?
#
loop_
_entity_poly.entity_id
_entity_poly.type
_entity_poly.pdbx_seq_one_letter_code
_entity_poly.pdbx_strand_id
1 'polypeptide(L)'
;IVVPPSVTTIEEGAFFECGSLQSIDIPASVTTIGNRAFGWCRSLRSIVVPPSVTTIEEGAFFECGSLQSIDIPASVTTIGKGVFGCCRSLRSIVVPPSVVTIGEA
;
A
#
# COMPACT_ATOMS: atom_id res chain seq x y z
N ILE A 1 -0.98 -6.13 13.11
CA ILE A 1 -2.34 -6.66 12.82
C ILE A 1 -2.17 -7.81 11.83
N VAL A 2 -2.95 -8.88 11.95
CA VAL A 2 -2.94 -10.00 11.00
C VAL A 2 -4.26 -10.00 10.25
N VAL A 3 -4.22 -9.92 8.91
CA VAL A 3 -5.40 -10.04 8.07
C VAL A 3 -5.66 -11.52 7.75
N PRO A 4 -6.90 -12.03 7.85
CA PRO A 4 -7.20 -13.44 7.58
C PRO A 4 -6.83 -13.87 6.16
N PRO A 5 -6.36 -15.11 5.95
CA PRO A 5 -5.90 -15.60 4.64
C PRO A 5 -7.04 -15.81 3.62
N SER A 6 -8.30 -15.65 4.02
CA SER A 6 -9.44 -15.67 3.10
C SER A 6 -9.73 -14.31 2.48
N VAL A 7 -9.07 -13.24 2.95
CA VAL A 7 -9.30 -11.88 2.45
C VAL A 7 -8.61 -11.71 1.10
N THR A 8 -9.38 -11.33 0.08
CA THR A 8 -8.88 -11.08 -1.28
C THR A 8 -8.68 -9.59 -1.58
N THR A 9 -9.33 -8.72 -0.82
CA THR A 9 -9.28 -7.27 -1.00
C THR A 9 -9.09 -6.60 0.36
N ILE A 10 -8.14 -5.67 0.46
CA ILE A 10 -8.15 -4.70 1.54
C ILE A 10 -9.04 -3.55 1.07
N GLU A 11 -10.26 -3.50 1.59
CA GLU A 11 -11.30 -2.55 1.14
C GLU A 11 -10.92 -1.09 1.38
N GLU A 12 -11.67 -0.19 0.73
CA GLU A 12 -11.55 1.26 0.90
C GLU A 12 -11.52 1.63 2.39
N GLY A 13 -10.47 2.35 2.79
CA GLY A 13 -10.30 2.86 4.14
C GLY A 13 -10.23 1.81 5.27
N ALA A 14 -10.00 0.53 4.97
CA ALA A 14 -10.02 -0.55 5.98
C ALA A 14 -9.12 -0.30 7.21
N PHE A 15 -8.00 0.39 7.02
CA PHE A 15 -7.07 0.82 8.08
C PHE A 15 -6.83 2.34 8.05
N PHE A 16 -7.78 3.11 7.52
CA PHE A 16 -7.69 4.57 7.48
C PHE A 16 -7.48 5.14 8.88
N GLU A 17 -6.55 6.09 9.02
CA GLU A 17 -6.21 6.75 10.29
C GLU A 17 -5.78 5.79 11.43
N CYS A 18 -5.33 4.57 11.12
CA CYS A 18 -4.70 3.69 12.09
C CYS A 18 -3.30 4.21 12.49
N GLY A 19 -3.25 5.37 13.16
CA GLY A 19 -2.04 6.14 13.45
C GLY A 19 -1.02 5.42 14.32
N SER A 20 -1.44 4.40 15.08
CA SER A 20 -0.57 3.54 15.90
C SER A 20 -0.08 2.28 15.17
N LEU A 21 -0.57 2.00 13.96
CA LEU A 21 -0.18 0.82 13.18
C LEU A 21 1.27 0.98 12.73
N GLN A 22 2.15 0.10 13.21
CA GLN A 22 3.58 0.13 12.85
C GLN A 22 3.93 -0.85 11.73
N SER A 23 3.21 -1.98 11.68
CA SER A 23 3.36 -3.04 10.69
C SER A 23 2.05 -3.82 10.53
N ILE A 24 1.87 -4.42 9.36
CA ILE A 24 0.75 -5.28 9.03
C ILE A 24 1.21 -6.38 8.07
N ASP A 25 0.75 -7.60 8.32
CA ASP A 25 0.98 -8.72 7.42
C ASP A 25 -0.23 -8.85 6.48
N ILE A 26 -0.01 -8.57 5.19
CA ILE A 26 -1.02 -8.74 4.15
C ILE A 26 -0.90 -10.16 3.58
N PRO A 27 -1.96 -10.99 3.62
CA PRO A 27 -1.91 -12.36 3.16
C PRO A 27 -1.78 -12.43 1.64
N ALA A 28 -1.16 -13.51 1.15
CA ALA A 28 -0.94 -13.78 -0.27
C ALA A 28 -2.24 -14.09 -1.06
N SER A 29 -3.40 -14.07 -0.41
CA SER A 29 -4.71 -14.09 -1.05
C SER A 29 -5.15 -12.72 -1.58
N VAL A 30 -4.54 -11.64 -1.07
CA VAL A 30 -4.94 -10.27 -1.43
C VAL A 30 -4.47 -9.93 -2.84
N THR A 31 -5.40 -9.52 -3.69
CA THR A 31 -5.14 -9.07 -5.06
C THR A 31 -5.23 -7.55 -5.21
N THR A 32 -5.98 -6.89 -4.33
CA THR A 32 -6.25 -5.45 -4.40
C THR A 32 -6.06 -4.77 -3.04
N ILE A 33 -5.34 -3.65 -3.05
CA ILE A 33 -5.28 -2.70 -1.93
C ILE A 33 -6.11 -1.47 -2.33
N GLY A 34 -7.25 -1.27 -1.66
CA GLY A 34 -8.27 -0.31 -2.02
C GLY A 34 -7.92 1.15 -1.70
N ASN A 35 -8.79 2.05 -2.15
CA ASN A 35 -8.65 3.49 -1.98
C ASN A 35 -8.39 3.84 -0.51
N ARG A 36 -7.31 4.60 -0.24
CA ARG A 36 -6.91 5.03 1.11
C ARG A 36 -6.89 3.91 2.16
N ALA A 37 -6.70 2.65 1.76
CA ALA A 37 -6.74 1.49 2.66
C ALA A 37 -5.84 1.65 3.90
N PHE A 38 -4.67 2.26 3.73
CA PHE A 38 -3.72 2.60 4.80
C PHE A 38 -3.49 4.11 4.92
N GLY A 39 -4.39 4.94 4.39
CA GLY A 39 -4.27 6.39 4.46
C GLY A 39 -4.13 6.86 5.91
N TRP A 40 -3.24 7.82 6.16
CA TRP A 40 -2.93 8.39 7.47
C TRP A 40 -2.43 7.38 8.53
N CYS A 41 -1.90 6.23 8.13
CA CYS A 41 -1.16 5.33 9.04
C CYS A 41 0.22 5.91 9.38
N ARG A 42 0.24 6.99 10.17
CA ARG A 42 1.44 7.83 10.40
C ARG A 42 2.61 7.09 11.05
N SER A 43 2.37 6.01 11.79
CA SER A 43 3.43 5.20 12.42
C SER A 43 3.87 4.00 11.59
N LEU A 44 3.26 3.74 10.43
CA LEU A 44 3.59 2.59 9.58
C LEU A 44 5.00 2.78 9.03
N ARG A 45 5.94 1.91 9.42
CA ARG A 45 7.37 2.05 9.06
C ARG A 45 7.75 1.27 7.81
N SER A 46 7.13 0.11 7.66
CA SER A 46 7.38 -0.83 6.59
C SER A 46 6.09 -1.59 6.29
N ILE A 47 5.88 -1.91 5.02
CA ILE A 47 4.82 -2.82 4.58
C ILE A 47 5.34 -3.69 3.45
N VAL A 48 5.02 -4.97 3.49
CA VAL A 48 5.33 -5.92 2.42
C VAL A 48 4.06 -6.11 1.61
N VAL A 49 4.09 -5.72 0.34
CA VAL A 49 2.99 -5.98 -0.60
C VAL A 49 3.18 -7.39 -1.16
N PRO A 50 2.21 -8.31 -0.98
CA PRO A 50 2.39 -9.69 -1.41
C PRO A 50 2.36 -9.81 -2.95
N PRO A 51 3.03 -10.82 -3.52
CA PRO A 51 3.16 -11.00 -4.98
C PRO A 51 1.85 -11.37 -5.68
N SER A 52 0.75 -11.52 -4.94
CA SER A 52 -0.61 -11.67 -5.46
C SER A 52 -1.26 -10.33 -5.82
N VAL A 53 -0.75 -9.21 -5.30
CA VAL A 53 -1.35 -7.89 -5.52
C VAL A 53 -1.09 -7.44 -6.96
N THR A 54 -2.17 -7.10 -7.67
CA THR A 54 -2.13 -6.55 -9.03
C THR A 54 -2.46 -5.05 -9.05
N THR A 55 -3.23 -4.59 -8.06
CA THR A 55 -3.78 -3.22 -8.02
C THR A 55 -3.55 -2.58 -6.66
N ILE A 56 -2.96 -1.38 -6.67
CA ILE A 56 -2.88 -0.48 -5.52
C ILE A 56 -3.64 0.79 -5.88
N GLU A 57 -4.78 1.03 -5.26
CA GLU A 57 -5.70 2.12 -5.63
C GLU A 57 -5.28 3.49 -5.06
N GLU A 58 -6.02 4.53 -5.44
CA GLU A 58 -5.73 5.91 -5.09
C GLU A 58 -5.49 6.11 -3.59
N GLY A 59 -4.38 6.79 -3.28
CA GLY A 59 -4.04 7.19 -1.92
C GLY A 59 -3.86 6.04 -0.93
N ALA A 60 -3.68 4.79 -1.38
CA ALA A 60 -3.61 3.62 -0.51
C ALA A 60 -2.63 3.77 0.67
N PHE A 61 -1.51 4.48 0.49
CA PHE A 61 -0.53 4.80 1.54
C PHE A 61 -0.36 6.33 1.76
N PHE A 62 -1.37 7.12 1.43
CA PHE A 62 -1.34 8.58 1.58
C PHE A 62 -1.07 9.00 3.04
N GLU A 63 -0.19 9.97 3.28
CA GLU A 63 0.18 10.46 4.63
C GLU A 63 0.72 9.36 5.58
N CYS A 64 1.29 8.27 5.05
CA CYS A 64 2.11 7.32 5.81
C CYS A 64 3.50 7.93 6.12
N GLY A 65 3.53 8.96 6.95
CA GLY A 65 4.71 9.82 7.17
C GLY A 65 5.97 9.10 7.69
N SER A 66 5.80 7.96 8.38
CA SER A 66 6.93 7.14 8.87
C SER A 66 7.35 6.03 7.92
N LEU A 67 6.69 5.83 6.77
CA LEU A 67 7.00 4.75 5.85
C LEU A 67 8.36 5.01 5.20
N GLN A 68 9.33 4.13 5.45
CA GLN A 68 10.71 4.31 5.00
C GLN A 68 11.00 3.55 3.71
N SER A 69 10.36 2.39 3.54
CA SER A 69 10.51 1.51 2.39
C SER A 69 9.21 0.76 2.12
N ILE A 70 9.00 0.46 0.85
CA ILE A 70 7.95 -0.43 0.38
C ILE A 70 8.47 -1.18 -0.85
N ASP A 71 8.28 -2.50 -0.85
CA ASP A 71 8.60 -3.34 -1.99
C ASP A 71 7.32 -3.52 -2.82
N ILE A 72 7.34 -3.04 -4.05
CA ILE A 72 6.24 -3.21 -5.01
C ILE A 72 6.55 -4.46 -5.85
N PRO A 73 5.75 -5.54 -5.74
CA PRO A 73 6.04 -6.77 -6.46
C PRO A 73 5.78 -6.62 -7.96
N ALA A 74 6.47 -7.42 -8.77
CA ALA A 74 6.33 -7.45 -10.23
C ALA A 74 4.95 -7.92 -10.73
N SER A 75 4.05 -8.32 -9.83
CA SER A 75 2.65 -8.58 -10.13
C SER A 75 1.81 -7.31 -10.27
N VAL A 76 2.27 -6.19 -9.70
CA VAL A 76 1.53 -4.92 -9.73
C VAL A 76 1.55 -4.36 -11.15
N THR A 77 0.37 -4.12 -11.70
CA THR A 77 0.16 -3.51 -13.00
C THR A 77 -0.39 -2.08 -12.89
N THR A 78 -1.05 -1.76 -11.76
CA THR A 78 -1.74 -0.48 -11.55
C THR A 78 -1.34 0.13 -10.21
N ILE A 79 -0.81 1.35 -10.26
CA ILE A 79 -0.58 2.22 -9.10
C ILE A 79 -1.46 3.47 -9.25
N GLY A 80 -2.40 3.65 -8.32
CA GLY A 80 -3.35 4.74 -8.32
C GLY A 80 -2.70 6.11 -8.07
N LYS A 81 -3.52 7.16 -8.22
CA LYS A 81 -3.12 8.54 -7.94
C LYS A 81 -2.68 8.70 -6.49
N GLY A 82 -1.59 9.43 -6.27
CA GLY A 82 -1.16 9.85 -4.93
C GLY A 82 -0.93 8.71 -3.93
N VAL A 83 -0.67 7.47 -4.38
CA VAL A 83 -0.49 6.29 -3.50
C VAL A 83 0.53 6.56 -2.39
N PHE A 84 1.63 7.24 -2.71
CA PHE A 84 2.68 7.62 -1.76
C PHE A 84 2.69 9.12 -1.42
N GLY A 85 1.57 9.82 -1.65
CA GLY A 85 1.44 11.25 -1.37
C GLY A 85 1.75 11.53 0.12
N CYS A 86 2.58 12.54 0.38
CA CYS A 86 3.03 12.91 1.72
C CYS A 86 3.71 11.78 2.54
N CYS A 87 4.27 10.73 1.91
CA CYS A 87 5.15 9.76 2.58
C CYS A 87 6.54 10.36 2.85
N ARG A 88 6.65 11.26 3.84
CA ARG A 88 7.84 12.12 4.06
C ARG A 88 9.13 11.37 4.36
N SER A 89 9.06 10.15 4.90
CA SER A 89 10.23 9.31 5.21
C SER A 89 10.63 8.38 4.06
N LEU A 90 9.80 8.27 3.01
CA LEU A 90 10.03 7.37 1.89
C LEU A 90 11.04 8.03 0.94
N ARG A 91 12.24 7.46 0.86
CA ARG A 91 13.36 8.07 0.13
C ARG A 91 13.41 7.66 -1.34
N SER A 92 13.03 6.43 -1.63
CA SER A 92 13.06 5.84 -2.96
C SER A 92 12.04 4.73 -3.06
N ILE A 93 11.48 4.56 -4.25
CA ILE A 93 10.67 3.40 -4.60
C ILE A 93 11.25 2.79 -5.88
N VAL A 94 11.23 1.47 -5.96
CA VAL A 94 11.50 0.76 -7.21
C VAL A 94 10.15 0.45 -7.84
N VAL A 95 9.87 1.06 -8.98
CA VAL A 95 8.67 0.74 -9.76
C VAL A 95 9.02 -0.46 -10.65
N PRO A 96 8.33 -1.61 -10.51
CA PRO A 96 8.62 -2.77 -11.33
C PRO A 96 8.22 -2.52 -12.80
N PRO A 97 8.88 -3.16 -13.78
CA PRO A 97 8.61 -2.98 -15.20
C PRO A 97 7.20 -3.45 -15.62
N SER A 98 6.52 -4.20 -14.74
CA SER A 98 5.13 -4.64 -14.91
C SER A 98 4.11 -3.52 -14.77
N VAL A 99 4.47 -2.38 -14.17
CA VAL A 99 3.53 -1.28 -13.95
C VAL A 99 3.21 -0.62 -15.28
N VAL A 100 1.94 -0.74 -15.69
CA VAL A 100 1.41 -0.17 -16.93
C VAL A 100 0.83 1.22 -16.67
N THR A 101 0.24 1.43 -15.50
CA THR A 101 -0.49 2.66 -15.15
C THR A 101 0.01 3.23 -13.83
N ILE A 102 0.39 4.50 -13.83
CA ILE A 102 0.72 5.30 -12.64
C ILE A 102 -0.17 6.54 -12.65
N GLY A 103 -1.00 6.71 -11.62
CA GLY A 103 -1.82 7.90 -11.45
C GLY A 103 -0.98 9.13 -11.09
N GLU A 104 -1.35 10.30 -11.61
CA GLU A 104 -0.67 11.56 -11.33
C GLU A 104 -0.68 11.92 -9.83
N ALA A 105 0.30 12.71 -9.39
CA ALA A 105 0.47 13.12 -7.98
C ALA A 105 -0.63 14.07 -7.47
#